data_AF-A0A9P3ZK96-F1
#
_entry.id   AF-A0A9P3ZK96-F1
#
_cell.length_a   1.000
_cell.length_b   1.000
_cell.length_c   1.000
_cell.angle_alpha   90.00
_cell.angle_beta   90.00
_cell.angle_gamma   90.00
#
_symmetry.space_group_name_H-M   'P 1'
#
loop_
_entity.id
_entity.type
_entity.pdbx_description
1 polymer ?
#
loop_
_entity_poly.entity_id
_entity_poly.type
_entity_poly.pdbx_seq_one_letter_code
_entity_poly.pdbx_strand_id
1 'polypeptide(L)' 'MTGTLWSVTAIKSAGKLTKGMSVEILVTGTSARPNAKQIIEAIEDKYGVTVASCHCGYGNFEIVKLS' A
#
# COMPACT_ATOMS: atom_id res chain seq x y z
N MET A 1 8.57 19.34 8.12
CA MET A 1 8.14 18.01 8.60
C MET A 1 8.89 16.97 7.79
N THR A 2 9.61 16.06 8.43
CA THR A 2 10.25 14.92 7.77
C THR A 2 9.21 13.82 7.62
N GLY A 3 8.91 13.45 6.37
CA GLY A 3 8.07 12.30 6.03
C GLY A 3 8.83 11.40 5.08
N THR A 4 8.65 10.10 5.22
CA THR A 4 9.20 9.12 4.29
C THR A 4 8.14 8.71 3.30
N LEU A 5 8.45 8.89 2.01
CA LEU A 5 7.58 8.45 0.93
C LEU A 5 7.86 6.98 0.61
N TRP A 6 6.80 6.20 0.50
CA TRP A 6 6.84 4.79 0.16
C TRP A 6 6.01 4.52 -1.08
N SER A 7 6.60 3.85 -2.06
CA SER A 7 5.87 3.29 -3.20
C SER A 7 5.44 1.87 -2.86
N VAL A 8 4.18 1.57 -3.08
CA VAL A 8 3.59 0.26 -2.81
C VAL A 8 2.91 -0.25 -4.06
N THR A 9 3.38 -1.38 -4.57
CA THR A 9 2.86 -2.01 -5.78
C THR A 9 2.34 -3.40 -5.48
N ALA A 10 1.09 -3.67 -5.86
CA ALA A 10 0.51 -5.01 -5.80
C ALA A 10 1.22 -5.94 -6.79
N ILE A 11 1.90 -6.95 -6.27
CA ILE A 11 2.60 -7.96 -7.09
C ILE A 11 1.75 -9.21 -7.34
N LYS A 12 0.65 -9.35 -6.62
CA LYS A 12 -0.30 -10.47 -6.73
C LYS A 12 -1.73 -9.92 -6.81
N SER A 13 -2.60 -10.71 -7.43
CA SER A 13 -4.03 -10.45 -7.43
C SER A 13 -4.70 -11.21 -6.28
N ALA A 14 -5.54 -10.53 -5.50
CA ALA A 14 -6.26 -11.10 -4.36
C ALA A 14 -7.62 -10.42 -4.19
N GLY A 15 -8.70 -11.14 -4.51
CA GLY A 15 -10.05 -10.55 -4.50
C GLY A 15 -10.16 -9.37 -5.48
N LYS A 16 -10.40 -8.16 -4.97
CA LYS A 16 -10.44 -6.91 -5.75
C LYS A 16 -9.07 -6.24 -5.92
N LEU A 17 -8.03 -6.74 -5.24
CA LEU A 17 -6.66 -6.30 -5.48
C LEU A 17 -6.17 -6.92 -6.79
N THR A 18 -5.74 -6.08 -7.73
CA THR A 18 -5.20 -6.53 -9.01
C THR A 18 -3.70 -6.27 -9.06
N LYS A 19 -2.93 -7.27 -9.52
CA LYS A 19 -1.50 -7.11 -9.77
C LYS A 19 -1.25 -5.90 -10.68
N GLY A 20 -0.32 -5.04 -10.27
CA GLY A 20 0.04 -3.80 -10.98
C GLY A 20 -0.61 -2.54 -10.39
N MET A 21 -1.60 -2.66 -9.49
CA MET A 21 -2.10 -1.50 -8.74
C MET A 21 -0.98 -0.93 -7.86
N SER A 22 -0.75 0.37 -7.95
CA SER A 22 0.31 1.04 -7.19
C SER A 22 -0.19 2.32 -6.50
N VAL A 23 0.29 2.54 -5.29
CA VAL A 23 -0.02 3.72 -4.46
C VAL A 23 1.24 4.27 -3.85
N GLU A 24 1.25 5.58 -3.63
CA GLU A 24 2.31 6.27 -2.92
C GLU A 24 1.78 6.69 -1.55
N ILE A 25 2.50 6.34 -0.50
CA ILE A 25 2.08 6.58 0.89
C ILE A 25 3.16 7.43 1.55
N LEU A 26 2.78 8.65 1.93
CA LEU A 26 3.62 9.52 2.73
C LEU A 26 3.41 9.22 4.21
N VAL A 27 4.43 8.65 4.85
CA VAL A 27 4.42 8.41 6.29
C VAL A 27 5.13 9.57 6.97
N THR A 28 4.38 10.40 7.70
CA THR A 28 4.91 11.56 8.42
C THR A 28 5.21 11.23 9.88
N GLY A 29 6.29 11.80 10.44
CA GLY A 29 6.64 11.61 11.85
C GLY A 29 7.36 10.29 12.15
N THR A 30 7.55 9.42 11.15
CA THR A 30 8.39 8.23 11.23
C THR A 30 8.90 7.83 9.85
N SER A 31 10.01 7.10 9.83
CA SER A 31 10.59 6.48 8.63
C SER A 31 10.24 4.99 8.53
N ALA A 32 9.25 4.54 9.31
CA ALA A 32 8.79 3.16 9.29
C ALA A 32 8.00 2.84 8.01
N ARG A 33 8.01 1.56 7.63
CA ARG A 33 7.24 1.04 6.51
C ARG A 33 5.73 1.22 6.78
N PRO A 34 4.92 1.63 5.78
CA PRO A 34 3.48 1.73 5.95
C PRO A 34 2.88 0.37 6.27
N ASN A 35 1.89 0.35 7.15
CA ASN A 35 1.25 -0.89 7.55
C ASN A 35 0.26 -1.39 6.48
N ALA A 36 -0.08 -2.68 6.52
CA ALA A 36 -1.01 -3.28 5.57
C ALA A 36 -2.36 -2.55 5.50
N LYS A 37 -2.86 -2.00 6.61
CA LYS A 37 -4.10 -1.24 6.65
C LYS A 37 -3.98 0.08 5.88
N GLN A 38 -2.93 0.86 6.12
CA GLN A 38 -2.64 2.11 5.39
C GLN A 38 -2.51 1.88 3.89
N ILE A 39 -1.92 0.74 3.49
CA ILE A 39 -1.78 0.35 2.10
C ILE A 39 -3.14 0.06 1.48
N ILE A 40 -3.96 -0.73 2.17
CA ILE A 40 -5.31 -1.04 1.71
C ILE A 40 -6.11 0.25 1.61
N GLU A 41 -6.15 1.09 2.64
CA GLU A 41 -6.86 2.37 2.65
C GLU A 41 -6.40 3.27 1.48
N ALA A 42 -5.10 3.36 1.20
CA ALA A 42 -4.58 4.13 0.08
C ALA A 42 -4.98 3.56 -1.30
N ILE A 43 -5.07 2.22 -1.42
CA ILE A 43 -5.53 1.55 -2.66
C ILE A 43 -7.03 1.75 -2.86
N GLU A 44 -7.81 1.58 -1.80
CA GLU A 44 -9.26 1.79 -1.81
C GLU A 44 -9.60 3.25 -2.16
N ASP A 45 -8.87 4.21 -1.59
CA ASP A 45 -9.01 5.64 -1.89
C ASP A 45 -8.63 5.97 -3.35
N LYS A 46 -7.46 5.52 -3.81
CA LYS A 46 -6.97 5.83 -5.16
C LYS A 46 -7.79 5.17 -6.28
N TYR A 47 -8.26 3.94 -6.05
CA TYR A 47 -8.92 3.12 -7.09
C TYR A 47 -10.42 2.94 -6.88
N GLY A 48 -11.00 3.39 -5.76
CA GLY A 48 -12.42 3.22 -5.44
C GLY A 48 -12.85 1.76 -5.28
N VAL A 49 -11.91 0.88 -4.93
CA VAL A 49 -12.16 -0.56 -4.72
C VAL A 49 -12.35 -0.87 -3.23
N THR A 50 -12.86 -2.06 -2.93
CA THR A 50 -12.88 -2.59 -1.55
C THR A 50 -12.02 -3.83 -1.47
N VAL A 51 -10.84 -3.71 -0.89
CA VAL A 51 -9.89 -4.82 -0.74
C VAL A 51 -10.16 -5.49 0.59
N ALA A 52 -10.69 -6.72 0.55
CA ALA A 52 -10.92 -7.50 1.77
C ALA A 52 -9.59 -7.71 2.51
N SER A 53 -9.49 -7.11 3.70
CA SER A 53 -8.31 -7.12 4.56
C SER A 53 -7.90 -8.52 5.04
N CYS A 54 -8.81 -9.49 4.98
CA CYS A 54 -8.63 -10.85 5.50
C CYS A 54 -7.53 -11.68 4.78
N HIS A 55 -7.10 -11.29 3.57
CA HIS A 55 -6.09 -12.04 2.80
C HIS A 55 -4.97 -11.19 2.17
N CYS A 56 -5.00 -9.87 2.34
CA CYS A 56 -4.00 -8.96 1.76
C CYS A 56 -2.86 -8.67 2.74
N GLY A 57 -2.00 -9.67 2.97
CA GLY A 57 -0.74 -9.50 3.71
C GLY A 57 0.37 -8.85 2.87
N TYR A 58 1.49 -8.46 3.52
CA TYR A 58 2.65 -7.82 2.87
C TYR A 58 3.24 -8.62 1.70
N GLY A 59 3.10 -9.96 1.69
CA GLY A 59 3.56 -10.80 0.59
C GLY A 59 2.83 -10.60 -0.75
N ASN A 60 1.77 -9.77 -0.76
CA ASN A 60 1.07 -9.35 -1.97
C ASN A 60 1.57 -8.01 -2.51
N PHE A 61 2.43 -7.32 -1.76
CA PHE A 61 2.87 -5.97 -2.04
C PHE A 61 4.39 -5.86 -2.07
N GLU A 62 4.92 -5.30 -3.15
CA GLU A 62 6.26 -4.76 -3.19
C GLU A 62 6.22 -3.36 -2.58
N ILE A 63 7.10 -3.08 -1.61
CA ILE A 63 7.13 -1.82 -0.89
C ILE A 63 8.54 -1.27 -0.93
N VAL A 64 8.69 -0.11 -1.54
CA VAL A 64 9.97 0.53 -1.84
C VAL A 64 9.98 1.90 -1.18
N LYS A 65 11.04 2.20 -0.43
CA LYS A 65 11.27 3.53 0.13
C LYS A 65 11.76 4.46 -0.99
N LEU A 66 11.10 5.61 -1.17
CA LEU A 66 11.47 6.60 -2.18
C LEU A 66 12.31 7.76 -1.62
N SER A 67 12.04 8.23 -0.40
CA SER A 67 12.80 9.32 0.24
C SER A 67 12.89 9.20 1.75
#